data_AF-A0A6A4NAB2-F1
#
_entry.id   AF-A0A6A4NAB2-F1
#
_cell.length_a   1.000
_cell.length_b   1.000
_cell.length_c   1.000
_cell.angle_alpha   90.00
_cell.angle_beta   90.00
_cell.angle_gamma   90.00
#
_symmetry.space_group_name_H-M   'P 1'
#
loop_
_entity.id
_entity.type
_entity.pdbx_description
1 polymer ?
#
loop_
_entity_poly.entity_id
_entity_poly.type
_entity_poly.pdbx_seq_one_letter_code
_entity_poly.pdbx_strand_id
1 'polypeptide(L)' 'MTMALQTKNKFEFFDGTMPKPLQHDTLYLAWNRCNNLVVSWLTQFIKPSIVQSVIWINTAQEI' A
#
# COMPACT_ATOMS: atom_id res chain seq x y z
N MET A 1 -4.55 -10.46 7.02
CA MET A 1 -4.30 -9.14 6.39
C MET A 1 -5.39 -8.77 5.40
N THR A 2 -5.73 -9.65 4.45
CA THR A 2 -6.77 -9.47 3.43
C THR A 2 -8.12 -8.98 3.98
N MET A 3 -8.69 -9.67 4.99
CA MET A 3 -9.97 -9.27 5.59
C MET A 3 -9.93 -7.84 6.15
N ALA A 4 -8.85 -7.46 6.85
CA ALA A 4 -8.71 -6.13 7.43
C ALA A 4 -8.62 -5.02 6.37
N LEU A 5 -7.96 -5.30 5.24
CA LEU A 5 -7.88 -4.40 4.09
C LEU A 5 -9.24 -4.27 3.39
N GLN A 6 -9.97 -5.37 3.23
CA GLN A 6 -11.30 -5.40 2.61
C GLN A 6 -12.32 -4.63 3.44
N THR A 7 -12.35 -4.79 4.77
CA THR A 7 -13.27 -4.05 5.66
C THR A 7 -13.06 -2.53 5.61
N LYS A 8 -11.87 -2.07 5.19
CA LYS A 8 -11.51 -0.65 5.10
C LYS A 8 -11.51 -0.10 3.67
N ASN A 9 -11.95 -0.88 2.68
CA ASN A 9 -11.86 -0.54 1.25
C ASN A 9 -10.43 -0.13 0.85
N LYS A 10 -9.43 -0.92 1.27
CA LYS A 10 -8.02 -0.69 0.92
C LYS A 10 -7.38 -1.85 0.17
N PHE A 11 -8.16 -2.90 -0.10
CA PHE A 11 -7.66 -4.07 -0.84
C PHE A 11 -7.23 -3.71 -2.27
N GLU A 12 -7.89 -2.73 -2.87
CA GLU A 12 -7.58 -2.22 -4.22
C GLU A 12 -6.18 -1.60 -4.38
N PHE A 13 -5.55 -1.16 -3.29
CA PHE A 13 -4.16 -0.68 -3.28
C PHE A 13 -3.15 -1.83 -3.26
N PHE A 14 -3.56 -3.00 -2.77
CA PHE A 14 -2.75 -4.20 -2.71
C PHE A 14 -2.88 -5.02 -4.00
N ASP A 15 -4.11 -5.19 -4.50
CA ASP A 15 -4.40 -5.94 -5.73
C ASP A 15 -4.11 -5.12 -7.01
N GLY A 16 -3.77 -3.83 -6.87
CA GLY A 16 -3.45 -2.95 -7.99
C GLY A 16 -4.65 -2.54 -8.85
N THR A 17 -5.87 -2.88 -8.45
CA THR A 17 -7.11 -2.48 -9.15
C THR A 17 -7.32 -0.97 -9.11
N MET A 18 -6.73 -0.26 -8.13
CA MET A 18 -6.68 1.19 -8.09
C MET A 18 -5.30 1.70 -8.57
N PRO A 19 -5.17 2.07 -9.85
CA PRO A 19 -3.88 2.52 -10.39
C PRO A 19 -3.45 3.84 -9.75
N LYS A 20 -2.13 4.04 -9.66
CA LYS A 20 -1.55 5.27 -9.17
C LYS A 20 -1.97 6.44 -10.10
N PRO A 21 -2.66 7.46 -9.59
CA PRO A 21 -3.04 8.63 -10.39
C PRO A 21 -1.82 9.47 -10.74
N LEU A 22 -1.98 10.36 -11.73
CA LEU A 22 -0.93 11.30 -12.15
C LEU A 22 -0.67 12.33 -11.04
N GLN A 23 0.55 12.87 -10.96
CA GLN A 23 0.94 13.82 -9.89
C GLN A 23 0.11 15.10 -9.86
N HIS A 24 -0.44 15.52 -11.00
CA HIS A 24 -1.29 16.70 -11.12
C HIS A 24 -2.78 16.40 -10.81
N ASP A 25 -3.13 15.15 -10.53
CA ASP A 25 -4.47 14.77 -10.13
C ASP A 25 -4.72 15.19 -8.68
N THR A 26 -5.90 15.75 -8.41
CA THR A 26 -6.34 16.10 -7.04
C THR A 26 -6.41 14.87 -6.13
N LEU A 27 -6.59 13.67 -6.70
CA LEU A 27 -6.62 12.41 -5.96
C LEU A 27 -5.23 11.87 -5.61
N TYR A 28 -4.14 12.41 -6.17
CA TYR A 28 -2.78 11.91 -5.94
C TYR A 28 -2.39 11.87 -4.47
N LEU A 29 -2.64 12.96 -3.75
CA LEU A 29 -2.29 13.04 -2.33
C LEU A 29 -3.10 12.07 -1.48
N ALA A 30 -4.39 11.88 -1.81
CA ALA A 30 -5.27 10.95 -1.10
C ALA A 30 -4.85 9.50 -1.36
N TRP A 31 -4.55 9.17 -2.62
CA TRP A 31 -4.02 7.87 -3.02
C TRP A 31 -2.71 7.56 -2.30
N ASN A 32 -1.76 8.51 -2.29
CA ASN A 32 -0.44 8.34 -1.67
C ASN A 32 -0.55 8.09 -0.16
N ARG A 33 -1.44 8.81 0.54
CA ARG A 33 -1.70 8.58 1.96
C ARG A 33 -2.27 7.18 2.22
N CYS A 34 -3.21 6.74 1.40
CA CYS A 34 -3.81 5.40 1.54
C CYS A 34 -2.79 4.30 1.26
N ASN A 35 -2.01 4.43 0.18
CA ASN A 35 -0.94 3.51 -0.17
C ASN A 35 0.09 3.40 0.97
N ASN A 36 0.59 4.52 1.51
CA ASN A 36 1.58 4.51 2.60
C ASN A 36 1.06 3.81 3.86
N LEU A 37 -0.23 3.94 4.14
CA LEU A 37 -0.86 3.29 5.28
C LEU A 37 -0.97 1.77 5.07
N VAL A 38 -1.26 1.32 3.85
CA VAL A 38 -1.22 -0.12 3.51
C VAL A 38 0.22 -0.65 3.58
N VAL A 39 1.21 0.06 3.01
CA VAL A 39 2.64 -0.28 3.12
C VAL A 39 3.08 -0.40 4.59
N SER A 40 2.68 0.54 5.44
CA SER A 40 2.96 0.51 6.88
C SER A 40 2.38 -0.73 7.55
N TRP A 41 1.17 -1.15 7.18
CA TRP A 41 0.61 -2.40 7.68
C TRP A 41 1.36 -3.62 7.15
N LEU A 42 1.58 -3.72 5.84
CA LEU A 42 2.31 -4.84 5.24
C LEU A 42 3.67 -5.03 5.93
N THR A 43 4.44 -3.95 6.08
CA THR A 43 5.76 -3.98 6.74
C THR A 43 5.70 -4.41 8.21
N GLN A 44 4.61 -4.11 8.93
CA GLN A 44 4.41 -4.58 10.31
C GLN A 44 4.08 -6.08 10.40
N PHE A 45 3.52 -6.67 9.33
CA PHE A 45 3.19 -8.10 9.30
C PHE A 45 4.31 -8.98 8.72
N ILE A 46 5.32 -8.37 8.08
CA ILE A 46 6.46 -9.07 7.50
C ILE A 46 7.52 -9.31 8.59
N LYS A 47 8.19 -10.47 8.54
CA LYS A 47 9.28 -10.78 9.46
C LYS A 47 10.42 -9.77 9.30
N PRO A 48 11.08 -9.32 10.38
CA PRO A 48 12.16 -8.33 10.31
C PRO A 48 13.28 -8.68 9.33
N SER A 49 13.59 -9.97 9.18
CA SER A 49 14.59 -10.48 8.22
C SER A 49 14.22 -10.23 6.76
N ILE A 50 12.93 -10.13 6.44
CA ILE A 50 12.41 -9.89 5.09
C ILE A 50 12.13 -8.39 4.89
N VAL A 51 11.73 -7.66 5.94
CA VAL A 51 11.45 -6.21 5.89
C VAL A 51 12.62 -5.43 5.26
N GLN A 52 13.87 -5.78 5.59
CA GLN A 52 15.04 -5.09 5.03
C GLN A 52 15.13 -5.16 3.50
N SER A 53 14.57 -6.20 2.88
CA SER A 53 14.57 -6.37 1.43
C SER A 53 13.45 -5.59 0.74
N VAL A 54 12.36 -5.29 1.47
CA VAL A 54 11.15 -4.67 0.92
C VAL A 54 10.92 -3.23 1.39
N ILE A 55 11.74 -2.71 2.32
CA ILE A 55 11.59 -1.36 2.90
C ILE A 55 11.71 -0.22 1.87
N TRP A 56 12.35 -0.48 0.73
CA TRP A 56 12.52 0.49 -0.36
C TRP A 56 11.34 0.54 -1.33
N ILE A 57 10.39 -0.40 -1.19
CA ILE A 57 9.23 -0.51 -2.06
C ILE A 57 8.20 0.51 -1.60
N ASN A 58 7.86 1.43 -2.50
CA ASN A 58 7.01 2.58 -2.19
C ASN A 58 5.53 2.32 -2.47
N THR A 59 5.17 1.19 -3.07
CA THR A 59 3.80 0.84 -3.47
C THR A 59 3.38 -0.46 -2.79
N ALA A 60 2.18 -0.47 -2.21
CA ALA A 60 1.65 -1.64 -1.53
C ALA A 60 1.46 -2.86 -2.47
N GLN A 61 1.31 -2.60 -3.76
CA GLN A 61 1.19 -3.62 -4.82
C GLN A 61 2.50 -4.39 -5.06
N GLU A 62 3.65 -3.78 -4.81
CA GLU A 62 4.96 -4.37 -5.10
C GLU A 62 5.59 -5.05 -3.87
N ILE A 63 4.95 -4.95 -2.68
CA ILE A 63 5.38 -5.58 -1.42
C ILE A 63 4.80 -7.00 -1.32
#